data_AF-A0A2A8CZH7-F1
#
_entry.id   AF-A0A2A8CZH7-F1
#
_cell.length_a   1.000
_cell.length_b   1.000
_cell.length_c   1.000
_cell.angle_alpha   90.00
_cell.angle_beta   90.00
_cell.angle_gamma   90.00
#
_symmetry.space_group_name_H-M   'P 1'
#
loop_
_entity.id
_entity.type
_entity.pdbx_description
1 polymer ?
#
loop_
_entity_poly.entity_id
_entity_poly.type
_entity_poly.pdbx_seq_one_letter_code
_entity_poly.pdbx_strand_id
1 'polypeptide(L)'
;LWNAAEAAERRKDAKVAREYVVAIPHELDAPAREALVRGFAEAIVERFGVAADVALHAPGKDGDQRNHHAHILTTTRVVEPDGLGAKTRQLDVASTAAAEVSSLRELWAMQCNEALENNHQKARVEPRSYAAQGIDRVPGVHLGPEATAIERREQK
;
A
#
# COMPACT_ATOMS: atom_id res chain seq x y z
N LEU A 1 -19.14 -7.15 -2.93
CA LEU A 1 -17.98 -7.59 -2.11
C LEU A 1 -18.10 -7.10 -0.66
N TRP A 2 -17.98 -5.80 -0.40
CA TRP A 2 -17.84 -5.26 0.97
C TRP A 2 -19.01 -5.55 1.92
N ASN A 3 -20.27 -5.50 1.48
CA ASN A 3 -21.40 -5.94 2.29
C ASN A 3 -21.28 -7.40 2.79
N ALA A 4 -20.71 -8.29 1.97
CA ALA A 4 -20.48 -9.68 2.36
C ALA A 4 -19.30 -9.81 3.34
N ALA A 5 -18.25 -8.98 3.19
CA ALA A 5 -17.13 -8.94 4.11
C ALA A 5 -17.57 -8.46 5.50
N GLU A 6 -18.41 -7.43 5.57
CA GLU A 6 -19.02 -6.97 6.83
C GLU A 6 -19.93 -8.06 7.45
N ALA A 7 -20.83 -8.64 6.65
CA ALA A 7 -21.76 -9.68 7.12
C ALA A 7 -21.06 -10.97 7.60
N ALA A 8 -19.87 -11.28 7.09
CA ALA A 8 -19.07 -12.43 7.50
C ALA A 8 -18.45 -12.25 8.91
N GLU A 9 -18.44 -11.04 9.45
CA GLU A 9 -17.90 -10.73 10.77
C GLU A 9 -19.01 -10.61 11.82
N ARG A 10 -18.82 -11.26 12.98
CA ARG A 10 -19.87 -11.39 14.01
C ARG A 10 -19.70 -10.47 15.21
N ARG A 11 -18.50 -9.93 15.41
CA ARG A 11 -18.19 -9.07 16.56
C ARG A 11 -18.23 -7.62 16.14
N LYS A 12 -18.72 -6.76 17.04
CA LYS A 12 -18.75 -5.30 16.83
C LYS A 12 -17.38 -4.66 16.61
N ASP A 13 -16.31 -5.33 17.02
CA ASP A 13 -14.91 -4.89 16.93
C ASP A 13 -14.12 -5.69 15.88
N ALA A 14 -14.81 -6.40 14.99
CA ALA A 14 -14.16 -7.21 13.98
C ALA A 14 -13.49 -6.34 12.91
N LYS A 15 -12.31 -6.76 12.47
CA LYS A 15 -11.68 -6.23 11.25
C LYS A 15 -12.43 -6.76 10.03
N VAL A 16 -13.06 -5.86 9.28
CA VAL A 16 -13.83 -6.18 8.05
C VAL A 16 -12.96 -6.12 6.79
N ALA A 17 -11.91 -5.29 6.81
CA ALA A 17 -10.95 -5.14 5.74
C ALA A 17 -9.53 -4.94 6.27
N ARG A 18 -8.55 -5.05 5.37
CA ARG A 18 -7.17 -4.59 5.59
C ARG A 18 -6.79 -3.62 4.48
N GLU A 19 -6.17 -2.52 4.86
CA GLU A 19 -5.70 -1.51 3.92
C GLU A 19 -4.18 -1.56 3.78
N TYR A 20 -3.72 -1.49 2.54
CA TYR A 20 -2.34 -1.21 2.19
C TYR A 20 -2.32 0.13 1.46
N VAL A 21 -1.55 1.08 1.98
CA VAL A 21 -1.34 2.37 1.33
C VAL A 21 0.08 2.39 0.79
N VAL A 22 0.22 2.55 -0.52
CA VAL A 22 1.51 2.54 -1.20
C VAL A 22 1.76 3.87 -1.90
N ALA A 23 2.94 4.44 -1.69
CA ALA A 23 3.44 5.56 -2.49
C ALA A 23 4.01 5.03 -3.81
N ILE A 24 3.73 5.73 -4.91
CA ILE A 24 4.05 5.29 -6.26
C ILE A 24 5.09 6.24 -6.84
N PRO A 25 6.15 5.73 -7.51
CA PRO A 25 7.14 6.59 -8.13
C PRO A 25 6.51 7.55 -9.16
N HIS A 26 6.66 8.85 -8.92
CA HIS A 26 6.12 9.90 -9.77
C HIS A 26 6.80 10.01 -11.15
N GLU A 27 7.98 9.40 -11.28
CA GLU A 27 8.73 9.27 -12.53
C GLU A 27 8.03 8.36 -13.55
N LEU A 28 7.09 7.51 -13.09
CA LEU A 28 6.30 6.63 -13.94
C LEU A 28 5.09 7.36 -14.52
N ASP A 29 4.75 7.04 -15.77
CA ASP A 29 3.55 7.54 -16.43
C ASP A 29 2.27 6.85 -15.92
N ALA A 30 1.09 7.27 -16.39
CA ALA A 30 -0.16 6.71 -15.89
C ALA A 30 -0.30 5.18 -16.13
N PRO A 31 -0.03 4.66 -17.35
CA PRO A 31 -0.07 3.21 -17.60
C PRO A 31 0.90 2.41 -16.73
N ALA A 32 2.15 2.85 -16.59
CA ALA A 32 3.14 2.13 -15.78
C ALA A 32 2.77 2.13 -14.29
N ARG A 33 2.17 3.22 -13.78
CA ARG A 33 1.65 3.28 -12.40
C ARG A 33 0.48 2.34 -12.18
N GLU A 34 -0.46 2.27 -13.12
CA GLU A 34 -1.57 1.31 -13.03
C GLU A 34 -1.05 -0.13 -13.02
N ALA A 35 -0.15 -0.47 -13.96
CA ALA A 35 0.42 -1.81 -14.06
C ALA A 35 1.19 -2.21 -12.78
N LEU A 36 2.00 -1.31 -12.22
CA LEU A 36 2.74 -1.54 -10.98
C LEU A 36 1.80 -1.83 -9.80
N VAL A 37 0.76 -1.00 -9.59
CA VAL A 37 -0.17 -1.20 -8.48
C VAL A 37 -1.00 -2.46 -8.67
N ARG A 38 -1.43 -2.74 -9.90
CA ARG A 38 -2.15 -3.97 -10.25
C ARG A 38 -1.31 -5.21 -9.94
N GLY A 39 -0.05 -5.26 -10.38
CA GLY A 39 0.84 -6.39 -10.13
C GLY A 39 1.09 -6.63 -8.64
N PHE A 40 1.24 -5.56 -7.85
CA PHE A 40 1.36 -5.70 -6.40
C PHE A 40 0.07 -6.20 -5.73
N ALA A 41 -1.10 -5.70 -6.16
CA ALA A 41 -2.38 -6.20 -5.68
C ALA A 41 -2.61 -7.68 -6.04
N GLU A 42 -2.24 -8.10 -7.25
CA GLU A 42 -2.31 -9.49 -7.71
C GLU A 42 -1.41 -10.39 -6.85
N ALA A 43 -0.19 -9.97 -6.54
CA ALA A 43 0.71 -10.72 -5.65
C ALA A 43 0.15 -10.86 -4.21
N ILE A 44 -0.55 -9.84 -3.71
CA ILE A 44 -1.26 -9.92 -2.42
C ILE A 44 -2.42 -10.92 -2.49
N VAL A 45 -3.20 -10.88 -3.57
CA VAL A 45 -4.30 -11.81 -3.83
C VAL A 45 -3.78 -13.26 -3.91
N GLU A 46 -2.72 -13.50 -4.67
CA GLU A 46 -2.11 -14.83 -4.81
C GLU A 46 -1.56 -15.34 -3.47
N ARG A 47 -0.84 -14.49 -2.72
CA ARG A 47 -0.22 -14.89 -1.45
C ARG A 47 -1.22 -15.21 -0.35
N PHE A 48 -2.34 -14.50 -0.28
CA PHE A 48 -3.28 -14.61 0.83
C PHE A 48 -4.65 -15.16 0.45
N GLY A 49 -4.92 -15.38 -0.84
CA GLY A 49 -6.21 -15.86 -1.35
C GLY A 49 -7.36 -14.88 -1.11
N VAL A 50 -7.10 -13.59 -0.92
CA VAL A 50 -8.11 -12.56 -0.61
C VAL A 50 -8.63 -11.88 -1.87
N ALA A 51 -9.77 -11.18 -1.79
CA ALA A 51 -10.13 -10.20 -2.82
C ALA A 51 -9.46 -8.86 -2.52
N ALA A 52 -9.05 -8.13 -3.55
CA ALA A 52 -8.48 -6.79 -3.45
C ALA A 52 -9.31 -5.78 -4.27
N ASP A 53 -9.53 -4.60 -3.70
CA ASP A 53 -10.09 -3.41 -4.34
C ASP A 53 -9.01 -2.33 -4.37
N VAL A 54 -8.79 -1.70 -5.51
CA VAL A 54 -7.65 -0.82 -5.76
C VAL A 54 -8.15 0.55 -6.20
N ALA A 55 -7.80 1.58 -5.42
CA ALA A 55 -8.04 2.97 -5.76
C ALA A 55 -6.69 3.69 -5.97
N LEU A 56 -6.41 4.06 -7.22
CA LEU A 56 -5.24 4.85 -7.59
C LEU A 56 -5.57 6.34 -7.55
N HIS A 57 -4.80 7.10 -6.77
CA HIS A 57 -5.02 8.54 -6.59
C HIS A 57 -3.93 9.36 -7.28
N ALA A 58 -4.38 10.38 -8.03
CA ALA A 58 -3.54 11.48 -8.47
C ALA A 58 -3.34 12.49 -7.33
N PRO A 59 -2.25 13.26 -7.35
CA PRO A 59 -2.03 14.39 -6.45
C PRO A 59 -3.22 15.34 -6.44
N GLY A 60 -3.55 15.85 -5.26
CA GLY A 60 -4.52 16.94 -5.13
C GLY A 60 -4.00 18.23 -5.75
N LYS A 61 -4.92 19.11 -6.17
CA LYS A 61 -4.60 20.39 -6.82
C LYS A 61 -3.59 21.25 -6.06
N ASP A 62 -3.72 21.30 -4.73
CA ASP A 62 -2.86 22.10 -3.86
C ASP A 62 -1.78 21.25 -3.14
N GLY A 63 -1.61 19.99 -3.55
CA GLY A 63 -0.66 19.05 -2.96
C GLY A 63 0.67 18.98 -3.70
N ASP A 64 1.62 18.23 -3.12
CA ASP A 64 2.83 17.85 -3.84
C ASP A 64 2.43 17.02 -5.07
N GLN A 65 2.70 17.56 -6.27
CA GLN A 65 2.36 16.94 -7.55
C GLN A 65 3.12 15.64 -7.82
N ARG A 66 4.02 15.23 -6.92
CA ARG A 66 4.70 13.94 -6.96
C ARG A 66 3.97 12.87 -6.14
N ASN A 67 3.01 13.24 -5.30
CA ASN A 67 2.35 12.32 -4.37
C ASN A 67 1.27 11.45 -5.04
N HIS A 68 1.68 10.58 -5.96
CA HIS A 68 0.85 9.48 -6.45
C HIS A 68 0.85 8.36 -5.42
N HIS A 69 -0.35 7.87 -5.08
CA HIS A 69 -0.51 6.79 -4.11
C HIS A 69 -1.71 5.93 -4.47
N ALA A 70 -1.73 4.70 -3.95
CA ALA A 70 -2.88 3.82 -4.06
C ALA A 70 -3.30 3.30 -2.70
N HIS A 71 -4.62 3.18 -2.54
CA HIS A 71 -5.25 2.44 -1.47
C HIS A 71 -5.64 1.07 -2.02
N ILE A 72 -5.14 0.00 -1.39
CA ILE A 72 -5.48 -1.38 -1.72
C ILE A 72 -6.21 -1.95 -0.52
N LEU A 73 -7.51 -2.15 -0.65
CA LEU A 73 -8.36 -2.70 0.39
C LEU A 73 -8.57 -4.19 0.11
N THR A 74 -8.21 -5.06 1.05
CA THR A 74 -8.44 -6.50 0.93
C THR A 74 -9.47 -7.01 1.93
N THR A 75 -10.18 -8.07 1.54
CA THR A 75 -10.98 -8.84 2.50
C THR A 75 -10.09 -9.42 3.60
N THR A 76 -10.66 -9.70 4.78
CA THR A 76 -9.94 -10.41 5.86
C THR A 76 -10.12 -11.93 5.80
N ARG A 77 -10.77 -12.43 4.75
CA ARG A 77 -11.07 -13.84 4.53
C ARG A 77 -10.64 -14.25 3.14
N VAL A 78 -10.23 -15.51 3.04
CA VAL A 78 -9.94 -16.18 1.78
C VAL A 78 -11.23 -16.20 0.95
N VAL A 79 -11.09 -15.97 -0.35
CA VAL A 79 -12.16 -16.11 -1.34
C VAL A 79 -12.14 -17.54 -1.84
N GLU A 80 -13.26 -18.21 -1.68
CA GLU A 80 -13.55 -19.56 -2.14
C GLU A 80 -14.66 -19.51 -3.21
N PRO A 81 -14.86 -20.58 -4.00
CA PRO A 81 -15.87 -20.58 -5.07
C PRO A 81 -17.30 -20.25 -4.61
N ASP A 82 -17.63 -20.52 -3.35
CA ASP A 82 -18.94 -20.29 -2.75
C ASP A 82 -19.02 -19.03 -1.85
N GLY A 83 -17.92 -18.29 -1.67
CA GLY A 83 -17.92 -17.04 -0.93
C GLY A 83 -16.67 -16.78 -0.10
N LEU A 84 -16.84 -16.10 1.04
CA LEU A 84 -15.74 -15.79 1.95
C LEU A 84 -15.55 -16.90 2.99
N GLY A 85 -14.43 -17.61 2.88
CA GLY A 85 -14.08 -18.73 3.75
C GLY A 85 -13.34 -18.32 5.02
N ALA A 86 -12.25 -19.03 5.30
CA ALA A 86 -11.47 -18.85 6.53
C ALA A 86 -10.85 -17.44 6.64
N LYS A 87 -10.76 -16.93 7.88
CA LYS A 87 -10.12 -15.64 8.17
C LYS A 87 -8.61 -15.77 8.02
N THR A 88 -7.98 -14.85 7.29
CA THR A 88 -6.52 -14.77 7.19
C THR A 88 -5.93 -14.32 8.52
N ARG A 89 -4.73 -14.79 8.87
CA ARG A 89 -4.09 -14.57 10.18
C ARG A 89 -2.65 -14.10 10.10
N GLN A 90 -2.03 -14.24 8.94
CA GLN A 90 -0.62 -13.98 8.66
C GLN A 90 -0.19 -12.57 9.12
N LEU A 91 -1.06 -11.58 8.90
CA LEU A 91 -0.84 -10.16 9.27
C LEU A 91 -1.60 -9.73 10.54
N ASP A 92 -2.19 -10.67 11.29
CA ASP A 92 -2.92 -10.40 12.54
C ASP A 92 -2.21 -10.94 13.77
N VAL A 93 -1.25 -11.85 13.61
CA VAL A 93 -0.52 -12.47 14.72
C VAL A 93 0.86 -11.85 14.84
N ALA A 94 1.22 -11.39 16.05
CA ALA A 94 2.48 -10.66 16.28
C ALA A 94 3.73 -11.46 15.85
N SER A 95 3.73 -12.79 16.02
CA SER A 95 4.86 -13.66 15.66
C SER A 95 5.10 -13.75 14.15
N THR A 96 4.10 -13.47 13.31
CA THR A 96 4.21 -13.57 11.84
C THR A 96 4.14 -12.21 11.15
N ALA A 97 3.37 -11.26 11.72
CA ALA A 97 3.05 -10.00 11.06
C ALA A 97 4.27 -9.17 10.69
N ALA A 98 5.29 -9.11 11.56
CA ALA A 98 6.49 -8.32 11.29
C ALA A 98 7.25 -8.85 10.06
N ALA A 99 7.43 -10.17 9.96
CA ALA A 99 8.11 -10.80 8.83
C ALA A 99 7.31 -10.65 7.53
N GLU A 100 5.99 -10.81 7.59
CA GLU A 100 5.10 -10.62 6.44
C GLU A 100 5.12 -9.17 5.93
N VAL A 101 5.06 -8.19 6.85
CA VAL A 101 5.16 -6.77 6.48
C VAL A 101 6.51 -6.46 5.84
N SER A 102 7.62 -6.96 6.39
CA SER A 102 8.95 -6.77 5.79
C SER A 102 9.02 -7.37 4.38
N SER A 103 8.53 -8.60 4.21
CA SER A 103 8.50 -9.27 2.91
C SER A 103 7.64 -8.52 1.88
N LEU A 104 6.49 -7.97 2.29
CA LEU A 104 5.66 -7.15 1.40
C LEU A 104 6.33 -5.82 1.02
N ARG A 105 7.09 -5.21 1.93
CA ARG A 105 7.87 -3.99 1.63
C ARG A 105 9.00 -4.27 0.66
N GLU A 106 9.70 -5.39 0.82
CA GLU A 106 10.72 -5.86 -0.12
C GLU A 106 10.13 -6.12 -1.51
N LEU A 107 9.00 -6.83 -1.57
CA LEU A 107 8.26 -7.09 -2.80
C LEU A 107 7.83 -5.78 -3.50
N TRP A 108 7.28 -4.83 -2.75
CA TRP A 108 6.87 -3.53 -3.32
C TRP A 108 8.07 -2.77 -3.88
N ALA A 109 9.17 -2.69 -3.14
CA ALA A 109 10.37 -2.00 -3.60
C ALA A 109 10.99 -2.68 -4.83
N MET A 110 11.01 -4.02 -4.86
CA MET A 110 11.46 -4.79 -6.02
C MET A 110 10.62 -4.43 -7.27
N GLN A 111 9.30 -4.51 -7.19
CA GLN A 111 8.42 -4.18 -8.32
C GLN A 111 8.54 -2.70 -8.73
N CYS A 112 8.67 -1.78 -7.77
CA CYS A 112 8.94 -0.36 -8.08
C CYS A 112 10.24 -0.21 -8.88
N ASN A 113 11.32 -0.86 -8.44
CA ASN A 113 12.63 -0.76 -9.09
C ASN A 113 12.62 -1.36 -10.50
N GLU A 114 11.94 -2.49 -10.69
CA GLU A 114 11.74 -3.10 -12.00
C GLU A 114 10.93 -2.17 -12.93
N ALA A 115 9.82 -1.60 -12.44
CA ALA A 115 9.02 -0.66 -13.22
C ALA A 115 9.81 0.60 -13.60
N LEU A 116 10.61 1.14 -12.67
CA LEU A 116 11.50 2.28 -12.93
C LEU A 116 12.55 1.94 -13.98
N GLU A 117 13.16 0.76 -13.89
CA GLU A 117 14.17 0.30 -14.85
C GLU A 117 13.59 0.11 -16.26
N ASN A 118 12.43 -0.53 -16.37
CA ASN A 118 11.71 -0.76 -17.63
C ASN A 118 11.27 0.55 -18.29
N ASN A 119 11.12 1.63 -17.52
CA ASN A 119 10.82 2.97 -18.00
C ASN A 119 12.06 3.87 -18.07
N HIS A 120 13.26 3.29 -18.06
CA HIS A 120 14.55 3.97 -18.18
C HIS A 120 14.81 5.06 -17.12
N GLN A 121 14.19 4.94 -15.95
CA GLN A 121 14.39 5.86 -14.84
C GLN A 121 15.60 5.47 -14.01
N LYS A 122 16.36 6.48 -13.55
CA LYS A 122 17.53 6.29 -12.66
C LYS A 122 17.14 6.16 -11.19
N ALA A 123 15.95 6.64 -10.82
CA ALA A 123 15.45 6.57 -9.45
C ALA A 123 15.33 5.11 -9.00
N ARG A 124 15.51 4.87 -7.69
CA ARG A 124 15.34 3.56 -7.06
C ARG A 124 14.72 3.74 -5.67
N VAL A 125 13.95 2.75 -5.25
CA VAL A 125 13.29 2.64 -3.96
C VAL A 125 14.07 1.64 -3.10
N GLU A 126 14.34 2.04 -1.86
CA GLU A 126 14.98 1.19 -0.85
C GLU A 126 14.03 1.04 0.34
N PRO A 127 13.58 -0.18 0.67
CA PRO A 127 12.57 -0.41 1.70
C PRO A 127 13.14 -0.30 3.13
N ARG A 128 14.46 -0.37 3.31
CA ARG A 128 15.12 -0.21 4.61
C ARG A 128 15.13 1.25 5.05
N SER A 129 15.15 1.48 6.36
CA SER A 129 15.35 2.83 6.92
C SER A 129 16.72 3.40 6.55
N TYR A 130 16.87 4.73 6.57
CA TYR A 130 18.17 5.38 6.35
C TYR A 130 19.25 4.84 7.31
N ALA A 131 18.92 4.65 8.59
CA ALA A 131 19.82 4.05 9.56
C ALA A 131 20.27 2.63 9.15
N ALA A 132 19.35 1.78 8.68
CA ALA A 132 19.69 0.42 8.22
C ALA A 132 20.47 0.40 6.89
N GLN A 133 20.46 1.51 6.14
CA GLN A 133 21.32 1.73 4.97
C GLN A 133 22.69 2.35 5.33
N GLY A 134 22.90 2.75 6.59
CA GLY A 134 24.10 3.49 7.00
C GLY A 134 24.10 4.97 6.56
N ILE A 135 22.94 5.53 6.23
CA ILE A 135 22.78 6.92 5.83
C ILE A 135 22.46 7.75 7.08
N ASP A 136 23.33 8.72 7.40
CA ASP A 136 23.12 9.67 8.48
C ASP A 136 22.16 10.78 8.06
N ARG A 137 20.87 10.43 8.01
CA ARG A 137 19.78 11.34 7.67
C ARG A 137 18.56 11.02 8.52
N VAL A 138 17.98 12.06 9.14
CA VAL A 138 16.71 11.94 9.87
C VAL A 138 15.56 11.74 8.86
N PRO A 139 14.71 10.70 9.03
CA PRO A 139 13.51 10.55 8.21
C PRO A 139 12.58 11.75 8.34
N GLY A 140 11.85 12.07 7.26
CA GLY A 140 10.83 13.11 7.31
C GLY A 140 9.66 12.71 8.23
N VAL A 141 9.01 13.70 8.84
CA VAL A 141 7.80 13.49 9.64
C VAL A 141 6.59 13.47 8.70
N HIS A 142 5.72 12.48 8.84
CA HIS A 142 4.45 12.47 8.12
C HIS A 142 3.55 13.58 8.66
N LEU A 143 3.33 14.61 7.85
CA LEU A 143 2.37 15.66 8.14
C LEU A 143 0.99 15.17 7.71
N GLY A 144 0.09 15.02 8.70
CA GLY A 144 -1.30 14.68 8.43
C GLY A 144 -2.04 15.83 7.72
N PRO A 145 -3.27 15.56 7.21
CA PRO A 145 -4.04 16.54 6.44
C PRO A 145 -4.25 17.88 7.15
N GLU A 146 -4.43 17.85 8.47
CA GLU A 146 -4.62 19.04 9.31
C GLU A 146 -3.36 19.90 9.37
N ALA A 147 -2.20 19.28 9.63
CA ALA A 147 -0.91 19.98 9.69
C ALA A 147 -0.55 20.58 8.32
N THR A 148 -0.75 19.82 7.24
CA THR A 148 -0.56 20.32 5.88
C THR A 148 -1.51 21.47 5.54
N ALA A 149 -2.75 21.45 6.03
CA ALA A 149 -3.69 22.54 5.80
C ALA A 149 -3.30 23.82 6.57
N ILE A 150 -2.73 23.69 7.77
CA ILE A 150 -2.21 24.83 8.55
C ILE A 150 -1.02 25.46 7.82
N GLU A 151 -0.01 24.69 7.43
CA GLU A 151 1.15 25.22 6.69
C GLU A 151 0.73 25.94 5.40
N ARG A 152 -0.26 25.41 4.66
CA ARG A 152 -0.79 26.04 3.45
C ARG A 152 -1.53 27.36 3.71
N ARG A 153 -2.12 27.53 4.89
CA ARG A 153 -2.78 28.79 5.28
C ARG A 153 -1.75 29.85 5.64
N GLU A 154 -0.61 29.46 6.22
CA GLU A 154 0.47 30.37 6.61
C GLU A 154 1.34 30.83 5.42
N GLN A 155 1.32 30.09 4.31
CA GLN A 155 2.06 30.42 3.07
C GLN A 155 1.28 31.29 2.06
N LYS A 156 0.05 31.72 2.38
CA LYS A 156 -0.78 32.63 1.57
C LYS A 156 -0.78 34.04 2.15
#